data_AF-A0A9E3RHB1-F1
#
_entry.id   AF-A0A9E3RHB1-F1
#
_cell.length_a   1.000
_cell.length_b   1.000
_cell.length_c   1.000
_cell.angle_alpha   90.00
_cell.angle_beta   90.00
_cell.angle_gamma   90.00
#
_symmetry.space_group_name_H-M   'P 1'
#
loop_
_entity.id
_entity.type
_entity.pdbx_description
1 polymer ?
#
loop_
_entity_poly.entity_id
_entity_poly.type
_entity_poly.pdbx_seq_one_letter_code
_entity_poly.pdbx_strand_id
1 'polypeptide(L)'
;METKNYIFILILSIAVGLFVRSLMRLISFLSHARFEVRWDNLFARISHTFTVGILQKKILRDKTAGPIHAAIFWGFVILLSAAAEAVLEGMHPMLNLNWLGPVYSMFTVLVDIFCAFIIVGVVLSLWRRYITKVKRLQVESEKVEAGMILLAIFTIVTGLLLQNSARIALHADYSHAVRPVSTMVAGVLSNMFSTGALHGIFETAWWVHILVIFGFTNYLPYSKHLHVFTSIPNVFFSPVDYPNDLERIDFEQEGIEKFGVNDIEDFSWKTLFDGYTCTHCGRCTSVCPANQTGKVL
;
A
#
# COMPACT_ATOMS: atom_id res chain seq x y z
N MET A 1 0.85 -5.86 31.36
CA MET A 1 0.43 -6.50 30.09
C MET A 1 -0.74 -7.42 30.38
N GLU A 2 -1.73 -7.44 29.51
CA GLU A 2 -2.90 -8.32 29.62
C GLU A 2 -2.77 -9.52 28.69
N THR A 3 -3.58 -10.57 28.90
CA THR A 3 -3.64 -11.77 28.03
C THR A 3 -3.79 -11.41 26.54
N LYS A 4 -4.59 -10.37 26.24
CA LYS A 4 -4.81 -9.91 24.86
C LYS A 4 -3.54 -9.41 24.17
N ASN A 5 -2.62 -8.81 24.92
CA ASN A 5 -1.34 -8.32 24.38
C ASN A 5 -0.42 -9.49 24.00
N TYR A 6 -0.40 -10.56 24.81
CA TYR A 6 0.37 -11.77 24.48
C TYR A 6 -0.18 -12.46 23.24
N ILE A 7 -1.51 -12.57 23.13
CA ILE A 7 -2.19 -13.09 21.93
C ILE A 7 -1.83 -12.23 20.72
N PHE A 8 -1.87 -10.91 20.87
CA PHE A 8 -1.51 -9.97 19.82
C PHE A 8 -0.06 -10.15 19.35
N ILE A 9 0.91 -10.21 20.26
CA ILE A 9 2.33 -10.39 19.94
C ILE A 9 2.56 -11.71 19.20
N LEU A 10 1.88 -12.79 19.60
CA LEU A 10 1.94 -14.08 18.90
C LEU A 10 1.43 -13.95 17.46
N ILE A 11 0.26 -13.35 17.27
CA ILE A 11 -0.34 -13.14 15.94
C ILE A 11 0.56 -12.23 15.08
N LEU A 12 1.06 -11.14 15.64
CA LEU A 12 2.00 -10.23 14.98
C LEU A 12 3.27 -10.98 14.54
N SER A 13 3.84 -11.81 15.42
CA SER A 13 5.04 -12.59 15.12
C SER A 13 4.81 -13.58 13.98
N ILE A 14 3.65 -14.26 13.96
CA ILE A 14 3.25 -15.15 12.86
C ILE A 14 3.08 -14.35 11.56
N ALA A 15 2.35 -13.23 11.61
CA ALA A 15 2.09 -12.39 10.44
C ALA A 15 3.38 -11.82 9.85
N VAL A 16 4.32 -11.36 10.68
CA VAL A 16 5.64 -10.88 10.25
C VAL A 16 6.46 -12.03 9.69
N GLY A 17 6.48 -13.20 10.34
CA GLY A 17 7.22 -14.38 9.86
C GLY A 17 6.76 -14.85 8.48
N LEU A 18 5.44 -14.93 8.25
CA LEU A 18 4.85 -15.26 6.95
C LEU A 18 5.17 -14.22 5.88
N PHE A 19 5.13 -12.94 6.24
CA PHE A 19 5.43 -11.84 5.33
C PHE A 19 6.91 -11.86 4.93
N VAL A 20 7.81 -11.99 5.90
CA VAL A 20 9.27 -12.10 5.68
C VAL A 20 9.59 -13.31 4.81
N ARG A 21 8.96 -14.47 5.07
CA ARG A 21 9.10 -15.66 4.19
C ARG A 21 8.68 -15.36 2.74
N SER A 22 7.58 -14.65 2.56
CA SER A 22 7.07 -14.29 1.23
C SER A 22 8.02 -13.32 0.51
N LEU A 23 8.56 -12.33 1.21
CA LEU A 23 9.59 -11.43 0.68
C LEU A 23 10.88 -12.16 0.33
N MET A 24 11.38 -13.02 1.22
CA MET A 24 12.59 -13.80 0.96
C MET A 24 12.43 -14.70 -0.27
N ARG A 25 11.24 -15.27 -0.49
CA ARG A 25 10.93 -16.01 -1.71
C ARG A 25 11.04 -15.12 -2.95
N LEU A 26 10.42 -13.94 -2.96
CA LEU A 26 10.51 -12.99 -4.08
C LEU A 26 11.96 -12.56 -4.36
N ILE A 27 12.73 -12.30 -3.30
CA ILE A 27 14.16 -11.95 -3.40
C ILE A 27 14.98 -13.13 -3.92
N SER A 28 14.67 -14.37 -3.53
CA SER A 28 15.39 -15.56 -4.01
C SER A 28 15.24 -15.78 -5.52
N PHE A 29 14.14 -15.34 -6.13
CA PHE A 29 14.03 -15.39 -7.60
C PHE A 29 14.96 -14.37 -8.27
N LEU A 30 15.21 -13.22 -7.63
CA LEU A 30 16.14 -12.22 -8.14
C LEU A 30 17.60 -12.70 -8.11
N SER A 31 17.95 -13.65 -7.24
CA SER A 31 19.33 -14.17 -7.17
C SER A 31 19.71 -15.11 -8.32
N HIS A 32 18.73 -15.55 -9.12
CA HIS A 32 18.98 -16.37 -10.33
C HIS A 32 19.24 -15.51 -11.57
N ALA A 33 18.97 -14.21 -11.46
CA ALA A 33 19.14 -13.26 -12.54
C ALA A 33 20.60 -12.83 -12.68
N ARG A 34 20.96 -12.32 -13.87
CA ARG A 34 22.26 -11.71 -14.13
C ARG A 34 22.54 -10.58 -13.12
N PHE A 35 23.76 -10.60 -12.59
CA PHE A 35 24.23 -9.56 -11.69
C PHE A 35 24.33 -8.20 -12.42
N GLU A 36 23.90 -7.15 -11.75
CA GLU A 36 23.96 -5.78 -12.25
C GLU A 36 24.15 -4.82 -11.08
N VAL A 37 25.09 -3.88 -11.18
CA VAL A 37 25.30 -2.91 -10.10
C VAL A 37 24.30 -1.77 -10.26
N ARG A 38 23.44 -1.54 -9.24
CA ARG A 38 22.49 -0.42 -9.20
C ARG A 38 22.53 0.38 -7.90
N TRP A 39 23.62 0.28 -7.16
CA TRP A 39 23.83 0.97 -5.88
C TRP A 39 25.06 1.90 -5.90
N ASP A 40 25.59 2.19 -7.08
CA ASP A 40 26.54 3.26 -7.35
C ASP A 40 25.91 4.65 -7.13
N ASN A 41 26.74 5.69 -6.98
CA ASN A 41 26.27 7.09 -6.92
C ASN A 41 25.13 7.35 -5.89
N LEU A 42 25.32 6.85 -4.66
CA LEU A 42 24.31 6.84 -3.59
C LEU A 42 23.59 8.18 -3.40
N PHE A 43 24.34 9.29 -3.39
CA PHE A 43 23.75 10.62 -3.22
C PHE A 43 22.77 10.99 -4.35
N ALA A 44 23.17 10.74 -5.61
CA ALA A 44 22.33 11.01 -6.76
C ALA A 44 21.06 10.14 -6.75
N ARG A 45 21.17 8.87 -6.33
CA ARG A 45 20.04 7.95 -6.19
C ARG A 45 19.07 8.36 -5.08
N ILE A 46 19.57 8.76 -3.91
CA ILE A 46 18.72 9.27 -2.82
C ILE A 46 17.97 10.52 -3.28
N SER A 47 18.67 11.47 -3.89
CA SER A 47 18.05 12.69 -4.45
C SER A 47 17.01 12.38 -5.53
N HIS A 48 17.33 11.44 -6.43
CA HIS A 48 16.40 10.96 -7.46
C HIS A 48 15.17 10.29 -6.83
N THR A 49 15.36 9.44 -5.81
CA THR A 49 14.27 8.76 -5.09
C THR A 49 13.38 9.74 -4.35
N PHE A 50 13.96 10.73 -3.69
CA PHE A 50 13.18 11.79 -3.06
C PHE A 50 12.36 12.56 -4.09
N THR A 51 12.97 12.96 -5.20
CA THR A 51 12.30 13.76 -6.24
C THR A 51 11.23 12.97 -6.99
N VAL A 52 11.48 11.71 -7.31
CA VAL A 52 10.58 10.89 -8.14
C VAL A 52 9.60 10.09 -7.30
N GLY A 53 10.05 9.52 -6.18
CA GLY A 53 9.25 8.69 -5.28
C GLY A 53 8.47 9.50 -4.25
N ILE A 54 9.10 10.44 -3.54
CA ILE A 54 8.41 11.22 -2.49
C ILE A 54 7.67 12.41 -3.08
N LEU A 55 8.34 13.25 -3.88
CA LEU A 55 7.72 14.40 -4.54
C LEU A 55 6.89 14.00 -5.79
N GLN A 56 6.89 12.71 -6.16
CA GLN A 56 6.02 12.16 -7.21
C GLN A 56 6.17 12.87 -8.58
N LYS A 57 7.33 13.49 -8.86
CA LYS A 57 7.53 14.36 -10.05
C LYS A 57 7.22 13.67 -11.38
N LYS A 58 7.52 12.37 -11.52
CA LYS A 58 7.22 11.61 -12.76
C LYS A 58 5.72 11.37 -12.93
N ILE A 59 4.98 11.03 -11.88
CA ILE A 59 3.55 10.71 -12.01
C ILE A 59 2.71 11.96 -12.29
N LEU A 60 3.13 13.10 -11.72
CA LEU A 60 2.49 14.41 -11.90
C LEU A 60 2.64 14.98 -13.32
N ARG A 61 3.42 14.32 -14.19
CA ARG A 61 3.43 14.63 -15.63
C ARG A 61 2.08 14.36 -16.29
N ASP A 62 1.34 13.37 -15.79
CA ASP A 62 -0.05 13.16 -16.18
C ASP A 62 -0.95 14.09 -15.36
N LYS A 63 -1.50 15.11 -16.01
CA LYS A 63 -2.32 16.15 -15.35
C LYS A 63 -3.65 15.64 -14.79
N THR A 64 -4.06 14.43 -15.16
CA THR A 64 -5.35 13.85 -14.74
C THR A 64 -5.17 12.77 -13.69
N ALA A 65 -4.45 11.71 -14.01
CA ALA A 65 -4.24 10.58 -13.11
C ALA A 65 -3.15 10.85 -12.07
N GLY A 66 -2.19 11.73 -12.38
CA GLY A 66 -1.05 12.05 -11.52
C GLY A 66 -1.46 12.61 -10.16
N PRO A 67 -2.22 13.73 -10.10
CA PRO A 67 -2.66 14.31 -8.83
C PRO A 67 -3.50 13.34 -7.98
N ILE A 68 -4.35 12.54 -8.64
CA ILE A 68 -5.18 11.53 -7.96
C ILE A 68 -4.30 10.48 -7.29
N HIS A 69 -3.32 9.93 -8.03
CA HIS A 69 -2.43 8.92 -7.49
C HIS A 69 -1.53 9.48 -6.38
N ALA A 70 -1.03 10.72 -6.52
CA ALA A 70 -0.24 11.37 -5.48
C ALA A 70 -1.05 11.57 -4.18
N ALA A 71 -2.32 11.97 -4.29
CA ALA A 71 -3.22 12.09 -3.14
C ALA A 71 -3.45 10.73 -2.45
N ILE A 72 -3.58 9.65 -3.22
CA ILE A 72 -3.68 8.29 -2.68
C ILE A 72 -2.40 7.91 -1.92
N PHE A 73 -1.23 8.11 -2.52
CA PHE A 73 0.07 7.81 -1.89
C PHE A 73 0.22 8.52 -0.55
N TRP A 74 0.03 9.84 -0.51
CA TRP A 74 0.14 10.61 0.73
C TRP A 74 -0.94 10.27 1.75
N GLY A 75 -2.16 9.95 1.30
CA GLY A 75 -3.22 9.42 2.16
C GLY A 75 -2.82 8.11 2.84
N PHE A 76 -2.21 7.18 2.09
CA PHE A 76 -1.68 5.94 2.67
C PHE A 76 -0.51 6.18 3.62
N VAL A 77 0.38 7.13 3.35
CA VAL A 77 1.47 7.50 4.28
C VAL A 77 0.91 8.02 5.60
N ILE A 78 -0.14 8.85 5.55
CA ILE A 78 -0.84 9.32 6.75
C ILE A 78 -1.49 8.14 7.49
N LEU A 79 -2.22 7.27 6.80
CA LEU A 79 -2.85 6.11 7.43
C LEU A 79 -1.84 5.10 8.01
N LEU A 80 -0.65 5.00 7.43
CA LEU A 80 0.41 4.14 7.94
C LEU A 80 0.85 4.55 9.35
N SER A 81 0.78 5.85 9.69
CA SER A 81 1.02 6.31 11.06
C SER A 81 0.01 5.75 12.06
N ALA A 82 -1.27 5.67 11.68
CA ALA A 82 -2.31 5.07 12.50
C ALA A 82 -2.17 3.54 12.61
N ALA A 83 -1.78 2.88 11.51
CA ALA A 83 -1.48 1.44 11.54
C ALA A 83 -0.28 1.13 12.46
N ALA A 84 0.77 1.98 12.41
CA ALA A 84 1.91 1.86 13.31
C ALA A 84 1.50 2.05 14.77
N GLU A 85 0.68 3.06 15.08
CA GLU A 85 0.12 3.26 16.42
C GLU A 85 -0.70 2.05 16.88
N ALA A 86 -1.58 1.49 16.02
CA ALA A 86 -2.37 0.31 16.37
C ALA A 86 -1.49 -0.91 16.70
N VAL A 87 -0.39 -1.11 15.97
CA VAL A 87 0.58 -2.18 16.28
C VAL A 87 1.27 -1.94 17.63
N LEU A 88 1.71 -0.71 17.88
CA LEU A 88 2.34 -0.33 19.14
C LEU A 88 1.37 -0.54 20.33
N GLU A 89 0.15 -0.03 20.22
CA GLU A 89 -0.90 -0.20 21.25
C GLU A 89 -1.19 -1.67 21.53
N GLY A 90 -1.25 -2.50 20.49
CA GLY A 90 -1.48 -3.94 20.61
C GLY A 90 -0.36 -4.68 21.34
N MET A 91 0.90 -4.23 21.19
CA MET A 91 2.02 -4.77 21.97
C MET A 91 1.92 -4.36 23.43
N HIS A 92 1.65 -3.08 23.68
CA HIS A 92 1.48 -2.54 25.03
C HIS A 92 0.68 -1.22 25.01
N PRO A 93 -0.35 -1.03 25.86
CA PRO A 93 -1.17 0.18 25.87
C PRO A 93 -0.40 1.50 26.10
N MET A 94 0.77 1.44 26.75
CA MET A 94 1.65 2.60 26.95
C MET A 94 2.45 2.99 25.70
N LEU A 95 2.56 2.12 24.70
CA LEU A 95 3.21 2.41 23.43
C LEU A 95 2.18 3.02 22.49
N ASN A 96 2.10 4.36 22.49
CA ASN A 96 1.24 5.14 21.60
C ASN A 96 2.00 6.37 21.11
N LEU A 97 1.41 7.15 20.21
CA LEU A 97 2.04 8.34 19.63
C LEU A 97 1.60 9.65 20.30
N ASN A 98 0.81 9.59 21.38
CA ASN A 98 0.27 10.77 22.06
C ASN A 98 1.37 11.71 22.63
N TRP A 99 2.55 11.17 22.94
CA TRP A 99 3.70 11.94 23.42
C TRP A 99 4.24 12.96 22.39
N LEU A 100 3.85 12.86 21.11
CA LEU A 100 4.18 13.86 20.08
C LEU A 100 3.41 15.18 20.23
N GLY A 101 2.46 15.27 21.16
CA GLY A 101 1.76 16.52 21.47
C GLY A 101 0.96 17.07 20.28
N PRO A 102 1.08 18.35 19.92
CA PRO A 102 0.33 18.94 18.80
C PRO A 102 0.54 18.25 17.45
N VAL A 103 1.69 17.61 17.24
CA VAL A 103 1.97 16.84 16.02
C VAL A 103 1.05 15.61 15.96
N TYR A 104 0.76 14.98 17.10
CA TYR A 104 -0.21 13.89 17.19
C TYR A 104 -1.63 14.37 16.84
N SER A 105 -2.02 15.57 17.29
CA SER A 105 -3.30 16.18 16.92
C SER A 105 -3.42 16.36 15.41
N MET A 106 -2.37 16.83 14.74
CA MET A 106 -2.35 16.97 13.28
C MET A 106 -2.55 15.63 12.57
N PHE A 107 -1.82 14.58 12.98
CA PHE A 107 -1.96 13.25 12.38
C PHE A 107 -3.35 12.65 12.62
N THR A 108 -3.87 12.75 13.84
CA THR A 108 -5.20 12.20 14.17
C THR A 108 -6.32 12.88 13.41
N VAL A 109 -6.26 14.21 13.22
CA VAL A 109 -7.22 14.94 12.37
C VAL A 109 -7.14 14.46 10.92
N LEU A 110 -5.93 14.37 10.37
CA LEU A 110 -5.73 13.95 8.98
C LEU A 110 -6.19 12.51 8.76
N VAL A 111 -5.79 11.58 9.62
CA VAL A 111 -6.22 10.17 9.57
C VAL A 111 -7.74 10.07 9.60
N ASP A 112 -8.39 10.79 10.51
CA ASP A 112 -9.84 10.72 10.72
C ASP A 112 -10.63 11.24 9.51
N ILE A 113 -10.20 12.37 8.93
CA ILE A 113 -10.79 12.91 7.70
C ILE A 113 -10.55 11.97 6.51
N PHE A 114 -9.34 11.45 6.36
CA PHE A 114 -9.02 10.52 5.26
C PHE A 114 -9.79 9.20 5.38
N CYS A 115 -10.07 8.71 6.60
CA CYS A 115 -10.94 7.55 6.79
C CYS A 115 -12.30 7.78 6.15
N ALA A 116 -12.93 8.94 6.39
CA ALA A 116 -14.21 9.28 5.78
C ALA A 116 -14.13 9.32 4.24
N PHE A 117 -13.11 9.99 3.69
CA PHE A 117 -12.93 10.05 2.24
C PHE A 117 -12.69 8.68 1.60
N ILE A 118 -11.92 7.81 2.24
CA ILE A 118 -11.65 6.46 1.73
C ILE A 118 -12.90 5.60 1.80
N ILE A 119 -13.68 5.67 2.89
CA ILE A 119 -14.98 4.98 2.99
C ILE A 119 -15.87 5.37 1.81
N VAL A 120 -16.05 6.67 1.57
CA VAL A 120 -16.85 7.18 0.44
C VAL A 120 -16.28 6.72 -0.90
N GLY A 121 -14.97 6.84 -1.10
CA GLY A 121 -14.30 6.45 -2.34
C GLY A 121 -14.43 4.95 -2.64
N VAL A 122 -14.36 4.09 -1.62
CA VAL A 122 -14.52 2.65 -1.76
C VAL A 122 -15.97 2.28 -2.04
N VAL A 123 -16.95 2.88 -1.34
CA VAL A 123 -18.37 2.66 -1.62
C VAL A 123 -18.71 3.04 -3.06
N LEU A 124 -18.27 4.21 -3.52
CA LEU A 124 -18.46 4.64 -4.91
C LEU A 124 -17.78 3.70 -5.91
N SER A 125 -16.59 3.19 -5.57
CA SER A 125 -15.87 2.23 -6.43
C SER A 125 -16.56 0.88 -6.52
N LEU A 126 -17.06 0.35 -5.40
CA LEU A 126 -17.87 -0.87 -5.34
C LEU A 126 -19.18 -0.69 -6.13
N TRP A 127 -19.87 0.44 -5.95
CA TRP A 127 -21.08 0.78 -6.69
C TRP A 127 -20.83 0.78 -8.21
N ARG A 128 -19.80 1.50 -8.67
CA ARG A 128 -19.45 1.58 -10.09
C ARG A 128 -19.08 0.23 -10.69
N ARG A 129 -18.51 -0.67 -9.89
CA ARG A 129 -18.06 -1.99 -10.33
C ARG A 129 -19.21 -3.00 -10.38
N TYR A 130 -20.02 -3.10 -9.33
CA TYR A 130 -21.03 -4.18 -9.20
C TYR A 130 -22.44 -3.76 -9.59
N ILE A 131 -22.78 -2.48 -9.45
CA ILE A 131 -24.12 -1.96 -9.73
C ILE A 131 -24.16 -1.29 -11.10
N THR A 132 -23.37 -0.23 -11.32
CA THR A 132 -23.31 0.44 -12.64
C THR A 132 -22.62 -0.40 -13.71
N LYS A 133 -21.75 -1.34 -13.29
CA LYS A 133 -21.02 -2.25 -14.18
C LYS A 133 -20.28 -1.55 -15.33
N VAL A 134 -19.47 -0.53 -15.00
CA VAL A 134 -18.70 0.23 -16.01
C VAL A 134 -17.81 -0.70 -16.84
N LYS A 135 -17.98 -0.71 -18.18
CA LYS A 135 -17.34 -1.67 -19.11
C LYS A 135 -15.84 -1.89 -18.89
N ARG A 136 -15.05 -0.82 -18.78
CA ARG A 136 -13.58 -0.90 -18.57
C ARG A 136 -13.16 -1.56 -17.25
N LEU A 137 -14.06 -1.72 -16.28
CA LEU A 137 -13.79 -2.36 -15.00
C LEU A 137 -14.20 -3.85 -14.98
N GLN A 138 -14.84 -4.35 -16.04
CA GLN A 138 -15.38 -5.70 -16.12
C GLN A 138 -14.39 -6.71 -16.72
N VAL A 139 -13.11 -6.62 -16.36
CA VAL A 139 -12.09 -7.60 -16.77
C VAL A 139 -12.22 -8.82 -15.87
N GLU A 140 -12.62 -9.97 -16.42
CA GLU A 140 -12.92 -11.22 -15.69
C GLU A 140 -11.80 -11.61 -14.70
N SER A 141 -10.55 -11.60 -15.14
CA SER A 141 -9.38 -11.96 -14.32
C SER A 141 -9.15 -11.03 -13.12
N GLU A 142 -9.71 -9.83 -13.12
CA GLU A 142 -9.44 -8.81 -12.09
C GLU A 142 -10.62 -8.56 -11.15
N LYS A 143 -11.81 -9.10 -11.42
CA LYS A 143 -13.03 -8.79 -10.64
C LYS A 143 -12.91 -9.21 -9.18
N VAL A 144 -12.50 -10.46 -8.94
CA VAL A 144 -12.43 -11.03 -7.61
C VAL A 144 -11.34 -10.35 -6.79
N GLU A 145 -10.13 -10.24 -7.33
CA GLU A 145 -9.01 -9.56 -6.68
C GLU A 145 -9.36 -8.11 -6.32
N ALA A 146 -9.84 -7.31 -7.27
CA ALA A 146 -10.20 -5.93 -6.99
C ALA A 146 -11.32 -5.81 -5.94
N GLY A 147 -12.29 -6.73 -5.95
CA GLY A 147 -13.34 -6.82 -4.94
C GLY A 147 -12.80 -7.09 -3.54
N MET A 148 -11.95 -8.12 -3.40
CA MET A 148 -11.32 -8.48 -2.12
C MET A 148 -10.52 -7.32 -1.54
N ILE A 149 -9.74 -6.61 -2.37
CA ILE A 149 -8.93 -5.48 -1.93
C ILE A 149 -9.80 -4.31 -1.47
N LEU A 150 -10.85 -3.97 -2.24
CA LEU A 150 -11.78 -2.90 -1.84
C LEU A 150 -12.50 -3.24 -0.53
N LEU A 151 -12.94 -4.48 -0.34
CA LEU A 151 -13.58 -4.93 0.90
C LEU A 151 -12.61 -4.94 2.08
N ALA A 152 -11.36 -5.35 1.88
CA ALA A 152 -10.31 -5.27 2.90
C ALA A 152 -10.06 -3.83 3.34
N ILE A 153 -9.87 -2.91 2.38
CA ILE A 153 -9.67 -1.48 2.66
C ILE A 153 -10.88 -0.93 3.42
N PHE A 154 -12.10 -1.18 2.93
CA PHE A 154 -13.34 -0.73 3.58
C PHE A 154 -13.42 -1.21 5.04
N THR A 155 -13.12 -2.48 5.28
CA THR A 155 -13.16 -3.08 6.61
C THR A 155 -12.11 -2.46 7.52
N ILE A 156 -10.88 -2.26 7.03
CA ILE A 156 -9.80 -1.60 7.77
C ILE A 156 -10.22 -0.18 8.18
N VAL A 157 -10.60 0.68 7.23
CA VAL A 157 -10.89 2.09 7.56
C VAL A 157 -12.17 2.27 8.38
N THR A 158 -13.18 1.41 8.17
CA THR A 158 -14.41 1.43 8.97
C THR A 158 -14.14 0.94 10.38
N GLY A 159 -13.33 -0.11 10.55
CA GLY A 159 -12.88 -0.56 11.87
C GLY A 159 -12.10 0.53 12.62
N LEU A 160 -11.22 1.26 11.94
CA LEU A 160 -10.49 2.39 12.51
C LEU A 160 -11.43 3.54 12.93
N LEU A 161 -12.43 3.89 12.11
CA LEU A 161 -13.41 4.91 12.46
C LEU A 161 -14.26 4.47 13.66
N LEU A 162 -14.76 3.23 13.65
CA LEU A 162 -15.60 2.71 14.72
C LEU A 162 -14.85 2.56 16.06
N GLN A 163 -13.62 2.06 16.05
CA GLN A 163 -12.83 1.96 17.28
C GLN A 163 -12.57 3.35 17.88
N ASN A 164 -12.25 4.35 17.06
CA ASN A 164 -11.97 5.70 17.54
C ASN A 164 -13.25 6.36 18.07
N SER A 165 -14.38 6.18 17.37
CA SER A 165 -15.68 6.68 17.79
C SER A 165 -16.14 6.06 19.11
N ALA A 166 -15.97 4.75 19.27
CA ALA A 166 -16.27 4.05 20.52
C ALA A 166 -15.34 4.51 21.67
N ARG A 167 -14.04 4.70 21.40
CA ARG A 167 -13.06 5.22 22.36
C ARG A 167 -13.46 6.61 22.88
N ILE A 168 -13.90 7.50 21.98
CA ILE A 168 -14.42 8.84 22.34
C ILE A 168 -15.71 8.74 23.15
N ALA A 169 -16.66 7.90 22.72
CA ALA A 169 -17.93 7.70 23.43
C ALA A 169 -17.74 7.12 24.85
N LEU A 170 -16.63 6.42 25.09
CA LEU A 170 -16.22 5.90 26.40
C LEU A 170 -15.39 6.91 27.22
N HIS A 171 -15.16 8.13 26.71
CA HIS A 171 -14.28 9.14 27.32
C HIS A 171 -12.86 8.64 27.59
N ALA A 172 -12.35 7.76 26.72
CA ALA A 172 -11.05 7.09 26.86
C ALA A 172 -10.07 7.45 25.73
N ASP A 173 -10.34 8.51 24.96
CA ASP A 173 -9.42 8.95 23.90
C ASP A 173 -8.21 9.70 24.48
N TYR A 174 -7.13 9.76 23.71
CA TYR A 174 -5.89 10.38 24.17
C TYR A 174 -6.00 11.90 24.27
N SER A 175 -5.23 12.49 25.20
CA SER A 175 -5.29 13.92 25.51
C SER A 175 -5.01 14.84 24.33
N HIS A 176 -4.13 14.45 23.40
CA HIS A 176 -3.82 15.22 22.19
C HIS A 176 -4.54 14.70 20.94
N ALA A 177 -5.40 13.67 21.04
CA ALA A 177 -6.17 13.20 19.89
C ALA A 177 -7.26 14.21 19.52
N VAL A 178 -7.37 14.54 18.23
CA VAL A 178 -8.48 15.34 17.71
C VAL A 178 -9.03 14.63 16.48
N ARG A 179 -10.29 14.19 16.55
CA ARG A 179 -10.90 13.29 15.56
C ARG A 179 -12.32 13.74 15.19
N PRO A 180 -12.48 14.77 14.34
CA PRO A 180 -13.76 15.45 14.13
C PRO A 180 -14.87 14.54 13.60
N VAL A 181 -14.57 13.64 12.66
CA VAL A 181 -15.52 12.67 12.11
C VAL A 181 -15.87 11.61 13.15
N SER A 182 -14.87 11.05 13.84
CA SER A 182 -15.12 10.07 14.90
C SER A 182 -15.94 10.67 16.05
N THR A 183 -15.77 11.97 16.38
CA THR A 183 -16.60 12.65 17.39
C THR A 183 -18.07 12.71 16.98
N MET A 184 -18.36 12.98 15.71
CA MET A 184 -19.75 12.97 15.20
C MET A 184 -20.38 11.59 15.33
N VAL A 185 -19.64 10.55 14.95
CA VAL A 185 -20.10 9.16 15.05
C VAL A 185 -20.22 8.72 16.51
N ALA A 186 -19.31 9.15 17.39
CA ALA A 186 -19.36 8.90 18.83
C ALA A 186 -20.64 9.46 19.47
N GLY A 187 -21.08 10.64 19.04
CA GLY A 187 -22.36 11.22 19.45
C GLY A 187 -23.56 10.34 19.09
N VAL A 188 -23.53 9.68 17.93
CA VAL A 188 -24.56 8.70 17.55
C VAL A 188 -24.46 7.43 18.39
N LEU A 189 -23.25 6.88 18.54
CA LEU A 189 -23.02 5.63 19.26
C LEU A 189 -23.40 5.72 20.75
N SER A 190 -23.04 6.82 21.41
CA SER A 190 -23.35 7.05 22.84
C SER A 190 -24.85 7.13 23.13
N ASN A 191 -25.65 7.59 22.17
CA ASN A 191 -27.11 7.63 22.31
C ASN A 191 -27.78 6.29 21.99
N MET A 192 -27.14 5.43 21.20
CA MET A 192 -27.71 4.16 20.73
C MET A 192 -27.31 2.95 21.58
N PHE A 193 -26.15 2.99 22.23
CA PHE A 193 -25.54 1.82 22.86
C PHE A 193 -25.19 2.08 24.32
N SER A 194 -25.34 1.05 25.15
CA SER A 194 -24.86 1.07 26.54
C SER A 194 -23.33 1.09 26.59
N THR A 195 -22.76 1.50 27.73
CA THR A 195 -21.30 1.48 27.96
C THR A 195 -20.69 0.09 27.71
N GLY A 196 -21.37 -0.99 28.14
CA GLY A 196 -20.91 -2.36 27.88
C GLY A 196 -20.89 -2.71 26.39
N ALA A 197 -21.91 -2.29 25.64
CA ALA A 197 -21.96 -2.48 24.19
C ALA A 197 -20.88 -1.64 23.47
N LEU A 198 -20.60 -0.41 23.94
CA LEU A 198 -19.52 0.43 23.41
C LEU A 198 -18.13 -0.20 23.59
N HIS A 199 -17.86 -0.82 24.74
CA HIS A 199 -16.64 -1.62 24.93
C HIS A 199 -16.56 -2.79 23.95
N GLY A 200 -17.68 -3.50 23.73
CA GLY A 200 -17.76 -4.58 22.74
C GLY A 200 -17.49 -4.11 21.31
N ILE A 201 -18.04 -2.95 20.92
CA ILE A 201 -17.79 -2.32 19.62
C ILE A 201 -16.31 -1.94 19.49
N PHE A 202 -15.74 -1.30 20.51
CA PHE A 202 -14.32 -0.92 20.53
C PHE A 202 -13.41 -2.13 20.30
N GLU A 203 -13.53 -3.17 21.13
CA GLU A 203 -12.69 -4.36 21.07
C GLU A 203 -12.87 -5.10 19.74
N THR A 204 -14.12 -5.27 19.28
CA THR A 204 -14.39 -5.95 18.00
C THR A 204 -13.83 -5.17 16.82
N ALA A 205 -14.06 -3.86 16.77
CA ALA A 205 -13.57 -3.01 15.67
C ALA A 205 -12.04 -2.99 15.63
N TRP A 206 -11.38 -2.93 16.80
CA TRP A 206 -9.93 -2.95 16.91
C TRP A 206 -9.33 -4.28 16.44
N TRP A 207 -9.86 -5.41 16.90
CA TRP A 207 -9.38 -6.73 16.47
C TRP A 207 -9.63 -6.97 14.98
N VAL A 208 -10.83 -6.66 14.48
CA VAL A 208 -11.14 -6.80 13.05
C VAL A 208 -10.21 -5.92 12.22
N HIS A 209 -10.00 -4.67 12.62
CA HIS A 209 -9.09 -3.74 11.95
C HIS A 209 -7.68 -4.32 11.82
N ILE A 210 -7.07 -4.72 12.93
CA ILE A 210 -5.65 -5.12 12.94
C ILE A 210 -5.42 -6.50 12.30
N LEU A 211 -6.36 -7.44 12.48
CA LEU A 211 -6.29 -8.76 11.84
C LEU A 211 -6.44 -8.65 10.33
N VAL A 212 -7.32 -7.78 9.84
CA VAL A 212 -7.45 -7.54 8.38
C VAL A 212 -6.21 -6.83 7.85
N ILE A 213 -5.57 -5.91 8.59
CA ILE A 213 -4.27 -5.34 8.21
C ILE A 213 -3.22 -6.45 8.04
N PHE A 214 -3.08 -7.35 9.01
CA PHE A 214 -2.10 -8.44 8.93
C PHE A 214 -2.38 -9.42 7.80
N GLY A 215 -3.64 -9.80 7.61
CA GLY A 215 -4.06 -10.64 6.50
C GLY A 215 -3.81 -9.98 5.15
N PHE A 216 -4.18 -8.70 5.01
CA PHE A 216 -3.98 -7.94 3.78
C PHE A 216 -2.48 -7.78 3.47
N THR A 217 -1.65 -7.46 4.47
CA THR A 217 -0.19 -7.36 4.33
C THR A 217 0.44 -8.66 3.84
N ASN A 218 -0.03 -9.82 4.32
CA ASN A 218 0.43 -11.13 3.87
C ASN A 218 -0.11 -11.54 2.50
N TYR A 219 -1.23 -10.96 2.06
CA TYR A 219 -1.78 -11.14 0.72
C TYR A 219 -1.02 -10.33 -0.33
N LEU A 220 -0.54 -9.12 0.03
CA LEU A 220 0.09 -8.19 -0.91
C LEU A 220 1.21 -8.81 -1.78
N PRO A 221 2.15 -9.64 -1.25
CA PRO A 221 3.20 -10.27 -2.05
C PRO A 221 2.72 -11.16 -3.20
N TYR A 222 1.47 -11.60 -3.16
CA TYR A 222 0.85 -12.48 -4.16
C TYR A 222 -0.13 -11.74 -5.07
N SER A 223 -0.19 -10.42 -4.97
CA SER A 223 -1.16 -9.57 -5.66
C SER A 223 -0.48 -8.51 -6.51
N LYS A 224 -1.23 -7.90 -7.43
CA LYS A 224 -0.73 -6.72 -8.17
C LYS A 224 -0.50 -5.48 -7.30
N HIS A 225 -0.94 -5.52 -6.05
CA HIS A 225 -0.68 -4.46 -5.07
C HIS A 225 0.71 -4.58 -4.43
N LEU A 226 1.52 -5.58 -4.79
CA LEU A 226 2.95 -5.67 -4.43
C LEU A 226 3.72 -4.38 -4.75
N HIS A 227 3.30 -3.64 -5.78
CA HIS A 227 3.90 -2.35 -6.14
C HIS A 227 4.01 -1.37 -4.96
N VAL A 228 3.12 -1.44 -3.96
CA VAL A 228 3.19 -0.55 -2.79
C VAL A 228 4.51 -0.75 -2.02
N PHE A 229 5.04 -1.96 -1.99
CA PHE A 229 6.34 -2.27 -1.37
C PHE A 229 7.52 -2.03 -2.32
N THR A 230 7.35 -2.32 -3.61
CA THR A 230 8.49 -2.31 -4.55
C THR A 230 8.71 -0.97 -5.24
N SER A 231 7.71 -0.07 -5.31
CA SER A 231 7.80 1.19 -6.08
C SER A 231 8.94 2.11 -5.63
N ILE A 232 9.09 2.36 -4.33
CA ILE A 232 10.15 3.26 -3.83
C ILE A 232 11.55 2.63 -4.02
N PRO A 233 11.79 1.35 -3.63
CA PRO A 233 13.03 0.68 -3.98
C PRO A 233 13.31 0.66 -5.49
N ASN A 234 12.28 0.49 -6.32
CA ASN A 234 12.41 0.46 -7.77
C ASN A 234 12.92 1.80 -8.34
N VAL A 235 12.39 2.92 -7.83
CA VAL A 235 12.89 4.26 -8.17
C VAL A 235 14.35 4.44 -7.72
N PHE A 236 14.73 3.92 -6.55
CA PHE A 236 16.11 3.99 -6.06
C PHE A 236 17.10 3.25 -6.97
N PHE A 237 16.74 2.06 -7.43
CA PHE A 237 17.58 1.26 -8.32
C PHE A 237 17.44 1.63 -9.80
N SER A 238 16.61 2.62 -10.16
CA SER A 238 16.44 3.05 -11.55
C SER A 238 17.70 3.74 -12.12
N PRO A 239 17.88 3.81 -13.45
CA PRO A 239 18.98 4.57 -14.05
C PRO A 239 18.92 6.04 -13.64
N VAL A 240 20.08 6.63 -13.27
CA VAL A 240 20.19 8.05 -12.89
C VAL A 240 20.55 8.92 -14.09
N ASP A 241 21.48 8.46 -14.94
CA ASP A 241 22.12 9.29 -15.97
C ASP A 241 21.77 8.93 -17.42
N TYR A 242 21.02 7.84 -17.66
CA TYR A 242 20.73 7.36 -19.02
C TYR A 242 19.24 7.50 -19.36
N PRO A 243 18.87 7.90 -20.60
CA PRO A 243 17.55 7.55 -21.12
C PRO A 243 17.39 6.02 -21.05
N ASN A 244 16.17 5.53 -20.86
CA ASN A 244 15.86 4.09 -20.91
C ASN A 244 16.07 3.54 -22.33
N ASP A 245 17.31 3.51 -22.81
CA ASP A 245 17.67 2.89 -24.08
C ASP A 245 17.93 1.41 -23.84
N LEU A 246 17.52 0.60 -24.82
CA LEU A 246 17.82 -0.82 -24.79
C LEU A 246 19.31 -0.99 -25.12
N GLU A 247 19.99 -1.86 -24.38
CA GLU A 247 21.36 -2.22 -24.70
C GLU A 247 21.40 -2.78 -26.13
N ARG A 248 22.25 -2.20 -26.97
CA ARG A 248 22.36 -2.62 -28.37
C ARG A 248 23.01 -3.99 -28.42
N ILE A 249 22.40 -4.91 -29.17
CA ILE A 249 22.97 -6.21 -29.43
C ILE A 249 24.15 -6.02 -30.40
N ASP A 250 25.35 -6.41 -29.97
CA ASP A 250 26.52 -6.48 -30.83
C ASP A 250 26.51 -7.84 -31.55
N PHE A 251 26.15 -7.82 -32.83
CA PHE A 251 26.11 -9.03 -33.65
C PHE A 251 27.49 -9.47 -34.16
N GLU A 252 28.51 -8.62 -34.03
CA GLU A 252 29.88 -8.88 -34.51
C GLU A 252 30.80 -9.40 -33.40
N GLN A 253 30.35 -9.41 -32.15
CA GLN A 253 31.14 -9.89 -31.03
C GLN A 253 31.38 -11.41 -31.13
N GLU A 254 32.63 -11.79 -31.37
CA GLU A 254 33.07 -13.18 -31.45
C GLU A 254 32.88 -13.92 -30.11
N GLY A 255 32.40 -15.16 -30.18
CA GLY A 255 32.18 -16.02 -29.00
C GLY A 255 30.83 -15.84 -28.29
N ILE A 256 29.90 -15.05 -28.83
CA ILE A 256 28.51 -15.00 -28.36
C ILE A 256 27.70 -16.16 -28.95
N GLU A 257 27.23 -17.07 -28.10
CA GLU A 257 26.30 -18.14 -28.49
C GLU A 257 24.82 -17.76 -28.31
N LYS A 258 24.54 -16.67 -27.57
CA LYS A 258 23.17 -16.21 -27.26
C LYS A 258 23.04 -14.70 -27.47
N PHE A 259 22.13 -14.30 -28.35
CA PHE A 259 21.77 -12.89 -28.55
C PHE A 259 20.50 -12.54 -27.76
N GLY A 260 20.57 -11.49 -26.94
CA GLY A 260 19.43 -11.02 -26.16
C GLY A 260 19.09 -11.92 -24.97
N VAL A 261 17.80 -12.03 -24.65
CA VAL A 261 17.26 -12.79 -23.51
C VAL A 261 16.49 -13.99 -24.05
N ASN A 262 16.93 -15.21 -23.73
CA ASN A 262 16.27 -16.45 -24.13
C ASN A 262 15.56 -17.12 -22.94
N ASP A 263 16.08 -16.96 -21.73
CA ASP A 263 15.49 -17.48 -20.49
C ASP A 263 15.49 -16.44 -19.37
N ILE A 264 14.84 -16.74 -18.24
CA ILE A 264 14.67 -15.82 -17.12
C ILE A 264 16.00 -15.41 -16.48
N GLU A 265 17.00 -16.30 -16.49
CA GLU A 265 18.33 -16.06 -15.96
C GLU A 265 19.13 -15.05 -16.80
N ASP A 266 18.77 -14.87 -18.07
CA ASP A 266 19.43 -13.91 -18.96
C ASP A 266 19.02 -12.45 -18.63
N PHE A 267 17.90 -12.25 -17.92
CA PHE A 267 17.52 -10.94 -17.39
C PHE A 267 18.42 -10.52 -16.24
N SER A 268 18.65 -9.20 -16.09
CA SER A 268 19.22 -8.69 -14.86
C SER A 268 18.22 -8.74 -13.70
N TRP A 269 18.72 -8.85 -12.46
CA TRP A 269 17.85 -8.82 -11.28
C TRP A 269 16.99 -7.55 -11.24
N LYS A 270 17.51 -6.42 -11.77
CA LYS A 270 16.78 -5.16 -11.83
C LYS A 270 15.62 -5.23 -12.81
N THR A 271 15.80 -5.90 -13.95
CA THR A 271 14.74 -6.12 -14.94
C THR A 271 13.64 -7.02 -14.37
N LEU A 272 14.00 -8.09 -13.66
CA LEU A 272 13.01 -8.91 -12.96
C LEU A 272 12.27 -8.11 -11.86
N PHE A 273 12.98 -7.25 -11.12
CA PHE A 273 12.41 -6.39 -10.10
C PHE A 273 11.48 -5.30 -10.65
N ASP A 274 11.71 -4.84 -11.88
CA ASP A 274 10.75 -3.99 -12.61
C ASP A 274 9.42 -4.71 -12.84
N GLY A 275 9.47 -6.01 -13.15
CA GLY A 275 8.29 -6.86 -13.25
C GLY A 275 7.45 -6.88 -11.97
N TYR A 276 8.09 -6.99 -10.79
CA TYR A 276 7.39 -6.95 -9.49
C TYR A 276 6.70 -5.62 -9.20
N THR A 277 7.12 -4.54 -9.87
CA THR A 277 6.59 -3.19 -9.68
C THR A 277 5.51 -2.85 -10.71
N CYS A 278 5.24 -3.74 -11.67
CA CYS A 278 4.20 -3.54 -12.65
C CYS A 278 2.82 -3.47 -11.98
N THR A 279 2.08 -2.40 -12.26
CA THR A 279 0.75 -2.15 -11.70
C THR A 279 -0.39 -2.43 -12.67
N HIS A 280 -0.08 -2.99 -13.84
CA HIS A 280 -1.01 -3.10 -14.97
C HIS A 280 -1.68 -1.75 -15.31
N CYS A 281 -0.95 -0.64 -15.13
CA CYS A 281 -1.48 0.70 -15.37
C CYS A 281 -1.81 1.00 -16.85
N GLY A 282 -1.45 0.11 -17.78
CA GLY A 282 -1.76 0.24 -19.21
C GLY A 282 -0.95 1.31 -19.94
N ARG A 283 0.00 2.00 -19.27
CA ARG A 283 0.84 3.01 -19.93
C ARG A 283 1.68 2.40 -21.05
N CYS A 284 2.30 1.23 -20.82
CA CYS A 284 3.04 0.50 -21.85
C CYS A 284 2.17 0.18 -23.07
N THR A 285 0.93 -0.28 -22.86
CA THR A 285 -0.04 -0.55 -23.93
C THR A 285 -0.45 0.74 -24.67
N SER A 286 -0.65 1.84 -23.95
CA SER A 286 -1.09 3.12 -24.54
C SER A 286 -0.05 3.76 -25.46
N VAL A 287 1.23 3.54 -25.18
CA VAL A 287 2.34 4.09 -25.98
C VAL A 287 2.93 3.07 -26.96
N CYS A 288 2.47 1.83 -26.93
CA CYS A 288 2.96 0.76 -27.81
C CYS A 288 2.56 1.08 -29.27
N PRO A 289 3.53 1.24 -30.19
CA PRO A 289 3.23 1.52 -31.59
C PRO A 289 2.38 0.43 -32.24
N ALA A 290 2.64 -0.85 -31.92
CA ALA A 290 1.86 -1.97 -32.46
C ALA A 290 0.38 -1.88 -32.05
N ASN A 291 0.10 -1.61 -30.77
CA ASN A 291 -1.26 -1.41 -30.28
C ASN A 291 -1.92 -0.17 -30.90
N GLN A 292 -1.19 0.92 -31.07
CA GLN A 292 -1.71 2.14 -31.72
C GLN A 292 -2.10 1.92 -33.18
N THR A 293 -1.45 0.98 -33.87
CA THR A 293 -1.82 0.58 -35.24
C THR A 293 -2.99 -0.41 -35.32
N GLY A 294 -3.62 -0.76 -34.18
CA GLY A 294 -4.76 -1.69 -34.14
C GLY A 294 -4.40 -3.15 -34.37
N LYS A 295 -3.11 -3.50 -34.32
CA LYS A 295 -2.66 -4.89 -34.35
C LYS A 295 -2.94 -5.54 -33.00
N VAL A 296 -3.37 -6.80 -33.03
CA VAL A 296 -3.63 -7.58 -31.82
C VAL A 296 -2.29 -7.86 -31.12
N LEU A 297 -2.22 -7.57 -29.83
CA LEU A 297 -1.11 -7.89 -28.92
C LEU A 297 -1.28 -9.30 -28.34
#